data_AF-A0A3G6JMW5-F1
#
_entry.id   AF-A0A3G6JMW5-F1
#
_cell.length_a   1.000
_cell.length_b   1.000
_cell.length_c   1.000
_cell.angle_alpha   90.00
_cell.angle_beta   90.00
_cell.angle_gamma   90.00
#
_symmetry.space_group_name_H-M   'P 1'
#
loop_
_entity.id
_entity.type
_entity.pdbx_description
1 polymer ?
#
loop_
_entity_poly.entity_id
_entity_poly.type
_entity_poly.pdbx_seq_one_letter_code
_entity_poly.pdbx_strand_id
1 'polypeptide(L)'
;MNASNLKNPGQYDEFVLALQKILIRFAIKMDSCLVAEEDGHIVAAAILQHQTVSMLNNLQNGAIKLFRFISIIRLFKYFNFVEESERNLEDSAEYDWYLMMLSVTPDYQR
;
A
#
# COMPACT_ATOMS: atom_id res chain seq x y z
N MET A 1 7.70 10.15 -3.85
CA MET A 1 8.01 9.65 -5.20
C MET A 1 7.14 10.39 -6.21
N ASN A 2 7.71 10.95 -7.26
CA ASN A 2 6.98 11.62 -8.34
C ASN A 2 7.30 10.99 -9.71
N ALA A 3 6.62 11.43 -10.76
CA ALA A 3 6.78 10.86 -12.11
C ALA A 3 8.23 10.92 -12.63
N SER A 4 9.02 11.94 -12.27
CA SER A 4 10.42 12.05 -12.70
C SER A 4 11.37 11.06 -12.01
N ASN A 5 10.91 10.40 -10.95
CA ASN A 5 11.66 9.30 -10.34
C ASN A 5 11.59 7.99 -11.16
N LEU A 6 10.61 7.85 -12.05
CA LEU A 6 10.42 6.67 -12.89
C LEU A 6 11.35 6.68 -14.10
N LYS A 7 11.53 5.49 -14.71
CA LYS A 7 12.23 5.31 -15.99
C LYS A 7 11.49 6.02 -17.13
N ASN A 8 10.16 6.00 -17.08
CA ASN A 8 9.28 6.73 -17.98
C ASN A 8 8.20 7.47 -17.15
N PRO A 9 8.21 8.81 -17.10
CA PRO A 9 7.22 9.59 -16.36
C PRO A 9 5.77 9.35 -16.78
N GLY A 10 5.51 9.01 -18.05
CA GLY A 10 4.18 8.72 -18.57
C GLY A 10 3.54 7.45 -17.99
N GLN A 11 4.31 6.64 -17.26
CA GLN A 11 3.84 5.39 -16.63
C GLN A 11 3.57 5.56 -15.12
N TYR A 12 3.39 6.79 -14.64
CA TYR A 12 3.18 7.05 -13.21
C TYR A 12 1.94 6.34 -12.67
N ASP A 13 0.82 6.44 -13.37
CA ASP A 13 -0.44 5.81 -12.92
C ASP A 13 -0.33 4.28 -12.93
N GLU A 14 0.35 3.72 -13.93
CA GLU A 14 0.62 2.27 -14.02
C GLU A 14 1.49 1.80 -12.86
N PHE A 15 2.49 2.59 -12.47
CA PHE A 15 3.35 2.31 -11.33
C PHE A 15 2.55 2.35 -10.01
N VAL A 16 1.73 3.39 -9.81
CA VAL A 16 0.87 3.53 -8.61
C VAL A 16 -0.08 2.35 -8.51
N LEU A 17 -0.75 1.98 -9.60
CA LEU A 17 -1.65 0.83 -9.64
C LEU A 17 -0.92 -0.48 -9.33
N ALA A 18 0.30 -0.67 -9.85
CA ALA A 18 1.10 -1.85 -9.57
C ALA A 18 1.51 -1.93 -8.08
N LEU A 19 1.88 -0.80 -7.49
CA LEU A 19 2.21 -0.69 -6.07
C LEU A 19 1.01 -0.99 -5.17
N GLN A 20 -0.16 -0.38 -5.45
CA GLN A 20 -1.39 -0.61 -4.71
C GLN A 20 -1.83 -2.08 -4.76
N LYS A 21 -1.74 -2.73 -5.93
CA LYS A 21 -2.07 -4.17 -6.06
C LYS A 21 -1.18 -5.05 -5.18
N ILE A 22 0.10 -4.70 -5.02
CA ILE A 22 1.02 -5.44 -4.15
C ILE A 22 0.62 -5.23 -2.68
N LEU A 23 0.32 -3.99 -2.27
CA LEU A 23 -0.12 -3.65 -0.92
C LEU A 23 -1.42 -4.35 -0.55
N ILE A 24 -2.44 -4.34 -1.41
CA ILE A 24 -3.74 -5.00 -1.15
C ILE A 24 -3.55 -6.51 -1.00
N ARG A 25 -2.77 -7.15 -1.88
CA ARG A 25 -2.50 -8.60 -1.78
C ARG A 25 -1.81 -8.95 -0.48
N PHE A 26 -0.90 -8.09 -0.02
CA PHE A 26 -0.23 -8.26 1.25
C PHE A 26 -1.22 -8.12 2.42
N ALA A 27 -2.04 -7.07 2.43
CA ALA A 27 -3.06 -6.85 3.44
C ALA A 27 -4.04 -8.03 3.56
N ILE A 28 -4.48 -8.60 2.43
CA ILE A 28 -5.32 -9.81 2.40
C ILE A 28 -4.58 -11.00 3.01
N LYS A 29 -3.31 -11.22 2.65
CA LYS A 29 -2.51 -12.35 3.17
C LYS A 29 -2.25 -12.26 4.68
N MET A 30 -2.23 -11.04 5.22
CA MET A 30 -2.05 -10.78 6.64
C MET A 30 -3.38 -10.69 7.40
N ASP A 31 -4.51 -11.05 6.78
CA ASP A 31 -5.86 -10.93 7.35
C ASP A 31 -6.15 -9.52 7.91
N SER A 32 -5.59 -8.50 7.26
CA SER A 32 -5.66 -7.11 7.67
C SER A 32 -6.57 -6.27 6.76
N CYS A 33 -7.45 -6.92 5.99
CA CYS A 33 -8.41 -6.28 5.12
C CYS A 33 -9.84 -6.54 5.62
N LEU A 34 -10.62 -5.48 5.78
CA LEU A 34 -12.06 -5.55 6.04
C LEU A 34 -12.81 -5.15 4.78
N VAL A 35 -13.91 -5.83 4.49
CA VAL A 35 -14.81 -5.49 3.38
C VAL A 35 -16.23 -5.35 3.91
N ALA A 36 -16.95 -4.35 3.43
CA ALA A 36 -18.39 -4.27 3.57
C ALA A 36 -19.01 -4.77 2.26
N GLU A 37 -19.99 -5.66 2.38
CA GLU A 37 -20.66 -6.30 1.26
C GLU A 37 -22.17 -6.06 1.35
N GLU A 38 -22.78 -5.77 0.20
CA GLU A 38 -24.23 -5.63 0.03
C GLU A 38 -24.66 -6.28 -1.29
N ASP A 39 -25.62 -7.20 -1.22
CA ASP A 39 -26.17 -7.95 -2.36
C ASP A 39 -25.09 -8.61 -3.27
N GLY A 40 -24.04 -9.16 -2.66
CA GLY A 40 -22.90 -9.78 -3.32
C GLY A 40 -21.83 -8.82 -3.83
N HIS A 41 -21.95 -7.51 -3.56
CA HIS A 41 -21.04 -6.47 -4.05
C HIS A 41 -20.24 -5.87 -2.90
N ILE A 42 -18.93 -5.74 -3.08
CA ILE A 42 -18.10 -4.99 -2.12
C ILE A 42 -18.41 -3.50 -2.29
N VAL A 43 -19.00 -2.90 -1.26
CA VAL A 43 -19.39 -1.48 -1.24
C VAL A 43 -18.35 -0.62 -0.53
N ALA A 44 -17.56 -1.20 0.37
CA ALA A 44 -16.42 -0.56 1.00
C ALA A 44 -15.30 -1.55 1.32
N ALA A 45 -14.06 -1.06 1.38
CA ALA A 45 -12.91 -1.83 1.82
C ALA A 45 -12.01 -0.98 2.71
N ALA A 46 -11.45 -1.60 3.74
CA ALA A 46 -10.47 -1.01 4.62
C ALA A 46 -9.23 -1.90 4.73
N ILE A 47 -8.05 -1.28 4.81
CA ILE A 47 -6.80 -1.93 5.15
C ILE A 47 -6.38 -1.41 6.52
N LEU A 48 -6.22 -2.34 7.45
CA LEU A 48 -5.67 -2.11 8.77
C LEU A 48 -4.20 -2.53 8.79
N GLN A 49 -3.43 -1.98 9.73
CA GLN A 49 -2.06 -2.43 10.00
C GLN A 49 -1.82 -2.48 11.51
N HIS A 50 -1.27 -3.60 11.96
CA HIS A 50 -0.97 -3.87 13.38
C HIS A 50 0.49 -3.58 13.75
N GLN A 51 1.43 -3.76 12.80
CA GLN A 51 2.86 -3.52 12.97
C GLN A 51 3.47 -3.10 11.62
N THR A 52 4.52 -2.28 11.64
CA THR A 52 5.39 -1.99 10.48
C THR A 52 6.05 -3.27 10.01
N VAL A 53 5.36 -4.00 9.13
CA VAL A 53 6.00 -5.06 8.37
C VAL A 53 6.81 -4.40 7.28
N SER A 54 8.14 -4.54 7.35
CA SER A 54 9.05 -3.95 6.38
C SER A 54 8.55 -4.19 4.95
N MET A 55 8.39 -3.11 4.17
CA MET A 55 8.04 -3.21 2.75
C MET A 55 9.04 -4.08 1.96
N LEU A 56 10.25 -4.30 2.49
CA LEU A 56 11.20 -5.27 1.97
C LEU A 56 10.74 -6.73 2.08
N ASN A 57 10.10 -7.13 3.18
CA ASN A 57 9.49 -8.47 3.29
C ASN A 57 8.32 -8.63 2.30
N ASN A 58 7.71 -7.51 1.91
CA ASN A 58 6.61 -7.47 0.94
C ASN A 58 7.08 -7.61 -0.52
N LEU A 59 8.39 -7.45 -0.81
CA LEU A 59 8.93 -7.57 -2.18
C LEU A 59 8.78 -8.99 -2.76
N GLN A 60 8.77 -10.02 -1.90
CA GLN A 60 8.59 -11.42 -2.32
C GLN A 60 7.19 -11.70 -2.92
N ASN A 61 6.21 -10.79 -2.75
CA ASN A 61 4.83 -10.94 -3.24
C ASN A 61 4.56 -10.28 -4.61
N GLY A 62 5.60 -10.02 -5.42
CA GLY A 62 5.45 -9.56 -6.81
C GLY A 62 6.06 -8.20 -7.15
N ALA A 63 6.88 -7.64 -6.25
CA ALA A 63 7.56 -6.36 -6.49
C ALA A 63 8.63 -6.42 -7.59
N ILE A 64 9.03 -7.61 -8.06
CA ILE A 64 9.82 -7.77 -9.29
C ILE A 64 9.16 -7.02 -10.47
N LYS A 65 7.82 -6.96 -10.50
CA LYS A 65 7.07 -6.21 -11.52
C LYS A 65 7.31 -4.70 -11.46
N LEU A 66 7.73 -4.14 -10.32
CA LEU A 66 8.02 -2.71 -10.14
C LEU A 66 9.34 -2.29 -10.79
N PHE A 67 10.29 -3.22 -10.99
CA PHE A 67 11.55 -2.92 -11.66
C PHE A 67 11.38 -2.50 -13.12
N ARG A 68 10.21 -2.73 -13.73
CA ARG A 68 9.89 -2.18 -15.05
C ARG A 68 9.74 -0.65 -15.00
N PHE A 69 9.29 -0.08 -13.89
CA PHE A 69 8.94 1.33 -13.76
C PHE A 69 10.06 2.16 -13.13
N ILE A 70 10.81 1.58 -12.19
CA ILE A 70 11.77 2.33 -11.36
C ILE A 70 13.05 1.52 -11.12
N SER A 71 14.17 2.22 -10.92
CA SER A 71 15.43 1.55 -10.55
C SER A 71 15.35 0.98 -9.14
N ILE A 72 16.04 -0.14 -8.92
CA ILE A 72 16.08 -0.83 -7.63
C ILE A 72 16.57 0.09 -6.50
N ILE A 73 17.59 0.90 -6.76
CA ILE A 73 18.14 1.87 -5.78
C ILE A 73 17.08 2.88 -5.36
N ARG A 74 16.32 3.44 -6.32
CA ARG A 74 15.27 4.43 -6.01
C ARG A 74 14.08 3.79 -5.30
N LEU A 75 13.73 2.55 -5.66
CA LEU A 75 12.67 1.80 -4.99
C LEU A 75 13.02 1.54 -3.52
N PHE A 76 14.24 1.08 -3.22
CA PHE A 76 14.67 0.90 -1.84
C PHE A 76 14.73 2.21 -1.05
N LYS A 77 15.21 3.30 -1.66
CA LYS A 77 15.16 4.63 -1.01
C LYS A 77 13.74 5.04 -0.65
N TYR A 78 12.78 4.78 -1.53
CA TYR A 78 11.37 5.06 -1.27
C TYR A 78 10.81 4.20 -0.13
N PHE A 79 11.07 2.89 -0.14
CA PHE A 79 10.60 2.00 0.93
C PHE A 79 11.21 2.33 2.29
N ASN A 80 12.52 2.62 2.34
CA ASN A 80 13.17 3.05 3.58
C ASN A 80 12.57 4.35 4.11
N PHE A 81 12.28 5.32 3.24
CA PHE A 81 11.64 6.58 3.64
C PHE A 81 10.24 6.35 4.23
N VAL A 82 9.44 5.47 3.62
CA VAL A 82 8.11 5.12 4.14
C VAL A 82 8.23 4.45 5.51
N GLU A 83 9.10 3.46 5.66
CA GLU A 83 9.31 2.74 6.92
C GLU A 83 9.82 3.65 8.05
N GLU A 84 10.71 4.61 7.73
CA GLU A 84 11.18 5.62 8.69
C GLU A 84 10.04 6.58 9.10
N SER A 85 9.15 6.94 8.17
CA SER A 85 8.00 7.78 8.48
C SER A 85 6.96 7.07 9.34
N GLU A 86 6.77 5.76 9.17
CA GLU A 86 5.82 4.96 9.95
C GLU A 86 6.36 4.65 11.36
N ARG A 87 7.67 4.45 11.53
CA ARG A 87 8.28 4.27 12.86
C ARG A 87 7.99 5.43 13.82
N ASN A 88 7.98 6.66 13.31
CA ASN A 88 7.62 7.82 14.11
C ASN A 88 6.16 7.79 14.60
N LEU A 89 5.25 7.14 13.86
CA LEU A 89 3.86 6.97 14.28
C LEU A 89 3.77 5.91 15.39
N GLU A 90 4.47 4.78 15.23
CA GLU A 90 4.51 3.70 16.23
C GLU A 90 5.12 4.15 17.56
N ASP A 91 6.22 4.91 17.51
CA ASP A 91 6.89 5.41 18.74
C ASP A 91 6.04 6.48 19.47
N SER A 92 5.08 7.10 18.78
CA SER A 92 4.29 8.23 19.31
C SER A 92 2.92 7.85 19.85
N ALA A 93 2.43 6.63 19.58
CA ALA A 93 1.04 6.29 19.86
C ALA A 93 0.81 4.82 20.28
N GLU A 94 0.08 4.63 21.38
CA GLU A 94 -0.40 3.33 21.86
C GLU A 94 -1.63 2.90 21.03
N TYR A 95 -1.41 2.24 19.88
CA TYR A 95 -2.48 1.61 19.11
C TYR A 95 -2.09 0.19 18.71
N ASP A 96 -3.00 -0.77 18.92
CA ASP A 96 -2.83 -2.14 18.42
C ASP A 96 -3.01 -2.20 16.89
N TRP A 97 -3.95 -1.42 16.34
CA TRP A 97 -4.21 -1.38 14.90
C TRP A 97 -4.44 0.05 14.44
N TYR A 98 -3.93 0.41 13.26
CA TYR A 98 -4.24 1.67 12.59
C TYR A 98 -4.92 1.46 11.23
N LEU A 99 -5.81 2.37 10.87
CA LEU A 99 -6.47 2.39 9.56
C LEU A 99 -5.55 3.03 8.53
N MET A 100 -5.00 2.23 7.61
CA MET A 100 -4.12 2.73 6.54
C MET A 100 -4.91 3.28 5.36
N MET A 101 -5.97 2.58 4.94
CA MET A 101 -6.74 2.94 3.76
C MET A 101 -8.20 2.61 3.98
N LEU A 102 -9.09 3.51 3.56
CA LEU A 102 -10.53 3.29 3.49
C LEU A 102 -11.00 3.75 2.12
N SER A 103 -11.79 2.91 1.45
CA SER A 103 -12.46 3.22 0.21
C SER A 103 -13.93 2.83 0.33
N VAL A 104 -14.82 3.75 -0.05
CA VAL A 104 -16.28 3.54 -0.06
C VAL A 104 -16.77 3.90 -1.45
N THR A 105 -17.63 3.07 -2.01
CA THR A 105 -18.27 3.33 -3.31
C THR A 105 -19.09 4.63 -3.22
N PRO A 106 -19.01 5.54 -4.20
CA PRO A 106 -19.65 6.87 -4.11
C PRO A 106 -21.14 6.83 -3.73
N ASP A 107 -21.89 5.87 -4.27
CA ASP A 107 -23.34 5.74 -3.99
C ASP A 107 -23.66 5.36 -2.53
N TYR A 108 -22.64 4.93 -1.78
CA TYR A 108 -22.71 4.54 -0.36
C TYR A 108 -22.07 5.58 0.56
N GLN A 109 -21.60 6.71 0.01
CA GLN A 109 -21.11 7.84 0.79
C GLN A 109 -22.30 8.75 1.13
N ARG A 110 -22.57 8.95 2.42
CA ARG A 110 -23.65 9.83 2.92
C ARG A 110 -23.24 11.29 2.93
#